data_AF-A0A7X5ZHG6-F1
#
_entry.id   AF-A0A7X5ZHG6-F1
#
_cell.length_a   1.000
_cell.length_b   1.000
_cell.length_c   1.000
_cell.angle_alpha   90.00
_cell.angle_beta   90.00
_cell.angle_gamma   90.00
#
_symmetry.space_group_name_H-M   'P 1'
#
loop_
_entity.id
_entity.type
_entity.pdbx_description
1 polymer ?
#
loop_
_entity_poly.entity_id
_entity_poly.type
_entity_poly.pdbx_seq_one_letter_code
_entity_poly.pdbx_strand_id
1 'polypeptide(L)'
;MHIRQLFIGAILLAATATHAQHVVQLPGVSATASPEGCVSPASAGSAALSYSCLTRLVTAEATPKAPEIPGADISKRPSNTLGLYNASSLQNRMGPNLGISVQPYRPKLVYPNPLGR
;
A
#
# COMPACT_ATOMS: atom_id res chain seq x y z
N MET A 1 69.04 -24.52 -44.23
CA MET A 1 68.59 -23.24 -43.64
C MET A 1 67.32 -22.82 -44.36
N HIS A 2 66.13 -22.87 -43.74
CA HIS A 2 64.90 -22.08 -44.02
C HIS A 2 63.78 -22.55 -43.04
N ILE A 3 64.14 -22.75 -41.76
CA ILE A 3 63.29 -23.33 -40.69
C ILE A 3 62.63 -22.24 -39.82
N ARG A 4 62.61 -20.98 -40.25
CA ARG A 4 62.17 -19.84 -39.41
C ARG A 4 61.47 -18.73 -40.18
N GLN A 5 60.61 -19.00 -41.17
CA GLN A 5 59.77 -17.95 -41.74
C GLN A 5 58.37 -18.47 -42.06
N LEU A 6 57.41 -17.93 -41.30
CA LEU A 6 55.98 -17.80 -41.60
C LEU A 6 55.07 -18.99 -41.25
N PHE A 7 55.17 -19.59 -40.06
CA PHE A 7 54.37 -19.29 -38.85
C PHE A 7 53.34 -18.12 -38.83
N ILE A 8 52.80 -17.62 -39.96
CA ILE A 8 51.77 -16.53 -39.97
C ILE A 8 50.54 -16.90 -40.83
N GLY A 9 50.41 -18.16 -41.27
CA GLY A 9 49.27 -18.62 -42.08
C GLY A 9 48.33 -19.58 -41.36
N ALA A 10 48.42 -19.67 -40.04
CA ALA A 10 47.57 -20.54 -39.23
C ALA A 10 46.59 -19.70 -38.42
N ILE A 11 45.35 -20.19 -38.37
CA ILE A 11 44.24 -19.80 -37.48
C ILE A 11 43.29 -18.77 -38.11
N LEU A 12 41.99 -19.10 -38.04
CA LEU A 12 40.78 -18.33 -38.34
C LEU A 12 40.20 -18.46 -39.77
N LEU A 13 39.36 -19.47 -39.98
CA LEU A 13 37.94 -19.25 -40.30
C LEU A 13 37.11 -20.55 -40.16
N ALA A 14 37.06 -21.06 -38.92
CA ALA A 14 36.01 -21.99 -38.50
C ALA A 14 34.98 -21.22 -37.65
N ALA A 15 33.72 -21.63 -37.77
CA ALA A 15 32.55 -21.23 -36.97
C ALA A 15 31.77 -19.97 -37.41
N THR A 16 30.78 -20.19 -38.28
CA THR A 16 29.52 -19.44 -38.24
C THR A 16 28.74 -19.84 -36.98
N ALA A 17 29.04 -19.19 -35.86
CA ALA A 17 28.26 -19.31 -34.63
C ALA A 17 27.10 -18.31 -34.66
N THR A 18 25.87 -18.86 -34.68
CA THR A 18 24.62 -18.34 -34.09
C THR A 18 24.61 -16.85 -33.68
N HIS A 19 23.85 -16.02 -34.39
CA HIS A 19 23.52 -14.68 -33.93
C HIS A 19 22.65 -14.74 -32.67
N ALA A 20 23.30 -14.47 -31.54
CA ALA A 20 22.69 -14.20 -30.25
C ALA A 20 21.96 -12.85 -30.27
N GLN A 21 20.94 -12.74 -29.41
CA GLN A 21 19.99 -11.63 -29.33
C GLN A 21 20.68 -10.30 -29.02
N HIS A 22 20.32 -9.26 -29.79
CA HIS A 22 20.80 -7.91 -29.61
C HIS A 22 20.05 -7.22 -28.45
N VAL A 23 20.59 -7.34 -27.24
CA VAL A 23 20.25 -6.45 -26.13
C VAL A 23 21.01 -5.13 -26.32
N VAL A 24 20.27 -4.02 -26.43
CA VAL A 24 20.86 -2.68 -26.49
C VAL A 24 21.32 -2.31 -25.08
N GLN A 25 22.62 -2.46 -24.81
CA GLN A 25 23.23 -1.98 -23.57
C GLN A 25 23.35 -0.44 -23.64
N LEU A 26 22.59 0.28 -22.81
CA LEU A 26 22.88 1.70 -22.52
C LEU A 26 23.95 1.78 -21.42
N PRO A 27 25.00 2.62 -21.57
CA PRO A 27 26.02 2.77 -20.56
C PRO A 27 25.42 3.30 -19.25
N GLY A 28 25.60 2.56 -18.15
CA GLY A 28 25.19 2.97 -16.80
C GLY A 28 23.80 2.49 -16.35
N VAL A 29 23.03 1.81 -17.21
CA VAL A 29 21.74 1.20 -16.83
C VAL A 29 21.84 -0.31 -16.92
N SER A 30 22.27 -0.94 -15.81
CA SER A 30 22.05 -2.38 -15.61
C SER A 30 20.63 -2.58 -15.11
N ALA A 31 19.66 -2.53 -16.01
CA ALA A 31 18.34 -3.10 -15.73
C ALA A 31 18.48 -4.62 -15.86
N THR A 32 18.84 -5.28 -14.76
CA THR A 32 18.47 -6.68 -14.59
C THR A 32 16.95 -6.69 -14.66
N ALA A 33 16.39 -7.20 -15.75
CA ALA A 33 14.99 -7.58 -15.76
C ALA A 33 14.85 -8.61 -14.64
N SER A 34 14.36 -8.16 -13.47
CA SER A 34 13.90 -9.08 -12.45
C SER A 34 12.93 -10.03 -13.19
N PRO A 35 12.96 -11.35 -12.94
CA PRO A 35 12.09 -12.30 -13.61
C PRO A 35 10.57 -12.01 -13.41
N GLU A 36 10.23 -10.95 -12.67
CA GLU A 36 8.90 -10.51 -12.27
C GLU A 36 8.32 -9.37 -13.14
N GLY A 37 8.86 -9.13 -14.34
CA GLY A 37 8.24 -8.23 -15.30
C GLY A 37 7.00 -8.87 -15.95
N CYS A 38 5.82 -8.27 -15.82
CA CYS A 38 4.56 -8.81 -16.38
C CYS A 38 4.41 -8.65 -17.92
N VAL A 39 5.52 -8.58 -18.65
CA VAL A 39 5.55 -8.33 -20.09
C VAL A 39 6.07 -9.58 -20.79
N SER A 40 5.24 -10.19 -21.66
CA SER A 40 5.65 -11.33 -22.48
C SER A 40 6.07 -10.87 -23.88
N PRO A 41 7.16 -11.41 -24.45
CA PRO A 41 7.53 -11.12 -25.83
C PRO A 41 6.51 -11.78 -26.77
N ALA A 42 5.65 -11.00 -27.43
CA ALA A 42 4.75 -11.57 -28.43
C ALA A 42 5.54 -11.92 -29.71
N SER A 43 5.15 -13.01 -30.36
CA SER A 43 5.77 -13.54 -31.58
C SER A 43 5.66 -12.65 -32.83
N ALA A 44 5.00 -11.49 -32.74
CA ALA A 44 4.74 -10.59 -33.86
C ALA A 44 5.18 -9.13 -33.61
N GLY A 45 6.16 -8.90 -32.73
CA GLY A 45 6.84 -7.61 -32.61
C GLY A 45 6.14 -6.54 -31.73
N SER A 46 5.17 -6.92 -30.90
CA SER A 46 4.58 -6.02 -29.90
C SER A 46 4.50 -6.71 -28.55
N ALA A 47 5.18 -6.18 -27.54
CA ALA A 47 5.16 -6.76 -26.20
C ALA A 47 3.75 -6.66 -25.59
N ALA A 48 3.20 -7.80 -25.13
CA ALA A 48 1.86 -7.83 -24.54
C ALA A 48 1.97 -7.91 -23.00
N LEU A 49 1.27 -7.02 -22.30
CA LEU A 49 1.14 -7.11 -20.84
C LEU A 49 0.22 -8.27 -20.49
N SER A 50 0.67 -9.14 -19.58
CA SER A 50 -0.12 -10.26 -19.08
C SER A 50 -0.98 -9.82 -17.90
N TYR A 51 -2.30 -9.85 -18.08
CA TYR A 51 -3.27 -9.42 -17.07
C TYR A 51 -3.24 -10.30 -15.81
N SER A 52 -2.94 -11.60 -15.96
CA SER A 52 -2.82 -12.53 -14.83
C SER A 52 -1.62 -12.22 -13.92
N CYS A 53 -0.50 -11.77 -14.50
CA CYS A 53 0.67 -11.34 -13.73
C CYS A 53 0.40 -10.02 -13.02
N LEU A 54 -0.21 -9.03 -13.70
CA LEU A 54 -0.62 -7.78 -13.08
C LEU A 54 -1.58 -7.99 -11.92
N THR A 55 -2.53 -8.92 -12.07
CA THR A 55 -3.47 -9.30 -11.01
C THR A 55 -2.72 -9.80 -9.78
N ARG A 56 -1.69 -10.65 -9.95
CA ARG A 56 -0.85 -11.11 -8.85
C ARG A 56 -0.04 -10.00 -8.18
N LEU A 57 0.41 -9.01 -8.94
CA LEU A 57 1.15 -7.86 -8.38
C LEU A 57 0.25 -6.95 -7.53
N VAL A 58 -1.03 -6.82 -7.88
CA VAL A 58 -1.97 -5.96 -7.13
C VAL A 58 -2.74 -6.69 -6.04
N THR A 59 -2.80 -8.02 -6.07
CA THR A 59 -3.34 -8.80 -4.96
C THR A 59 -2.41 -8.62 -3.76
N ALA A 60 -2.85 -7.80 -2.81
CA ALA A 60 -2.14 -7.63 -1.55
C ALA A 60 -1.95 -9.00 -0.89
N GLU A 61 -0.69 -9.39 -0.72
CA GLU A 61 -0.36 -10.55 0.08
C GLU A 61 -0.85 -10.29 1.51
N ALA A 62 -1.54 -11.26 2.10
CA ALA A 62 -2.17 -11.10 3.41
C ALA A 62 -1.12 -10.67 4.43
N THR A 63 -1.15 -9.39 4.79
CA THR A 63 -0.17 -8.83 5.70
C THR A 63 -0.38 -9.52 7.05
N PRO A 64 0.67 -10.06 7.69
CA PRO A 64 0.52 -10.70 8.99
C PRO A 64 -0.15 -9.72 9.95
N LYS A 65 -1.21 -10.18 10.61
CA LYS A 65 -2.05 -9.37 11.49
C LYS A 65 -1.16 -8.65 12.50
N ALA A 66 -1.04 -7.33 12.36
CA ALA A 66 -0.32 -6.51 13.32
C ALA A 66 -0.93 -6.73 14.72
N PRO A 67 -0.11 -6.68 15.80
CA PRO A 67 -0.61 -6.84 17.16
C PRO A 67 -1.77 -5.86 17.40
N GLU A 68 -2.91 -6.39 17.85
CA GLU A 68 -4.09 -5.58 18.12
C GLU A 68 -3.79 -4.61 19.27
N ILE A 69 -3.66 -3.33 18.94
CA ILE A 69 -3.59 -2.27 19.94
C ILE A 69 -5.02 -2.04 20.46
N PRO A 70 -5.28 -2.23 21.76
CA PRO A 70 -6.59 -1.97 22.34
C PRO A 70 -7.05 -0.54 22.01
N GLY A 71 -8.20 -0.41 21.34
CA GLY A 71 -8.75 0.88 20.96
C GLY A 71 -8.20 1.50 19.66
N ALA A 72 -7.35 0.82 18.88
CA ALA A 72 -6.97 1.29 17.55
C ALA A 72 -8.11 1.20 16.52
N ASP A 73 -9.01 0.23 16.69
CA ASP A 73 -10.17 0.06 15.81
C ASP A 73 -11.24 1.13 16.09
N ILE A 74 -11.33 2.10 15.19
CA ILE A 74 -12.31 3.20 15.22
C ILE A 74 -13.75 2.66 15.27
N SER A 75 -14.02 1.52 14.62
CA SER A 75 -15.35 0.90 14.55
C SER A 75 -15.84 0.41 15.91
N LYS A 76 -14.91 0.09 16.81
CA LYS A 76 -15.19 -0.36 18.17
C LYS A 76 -15.10 0.76 19.21
N ARG A 77 -14.75 1.99 18.80
CA ARG A 77 -14.65 3.12 19.73
C ARG A 77 -16.05 3.61 20.12
N PRO A 78 -16.28 3.92 21.40
CA PRO A 78 -17.55 4.46 21.83
C PRO A 78 -17.71 5.90 21.29
N SER A 79 -18.94 6.27 20.93
CA SER A 79 -19.19 7.51 20.18
C SER A 79 -18.79 8.79 20.91
N ASN A 80 -18.69 8.77 22.24
CA ASN A 80 -18.18 9.88 23.05
C ASN A 80 -16.71 10.22 22.76
N THR A 81 -15.91 9.27 22.27
CA THR A 81 -14.49 9.50 21.92
C THR A 81 -14.29 9.93 20.47
N LEU A 82 -15.31 9.75 19.63
CA LEU A 82 -15.28 10.05 18.21
C LEU A 82 -15.84 11.45 17.88
N GLY A 83 -16.37 12.17 18.88
CA GLY A 83 -17.07 13.43 18.67
C GLY A 83 -18.41 13.28 17.93
N LEU A 84 -18.90 12.05 17.80
CA LEU A 84 -20.17 11.73 17.14
C LEU A 84 -21.34 11.87 18.11
N TYR A 85 -22.55 11.78 17.55
CA TYR A 85 -23.77 11.75 18.35
C TYR A 85 -23.72 10.64 19.41
N ASN A 86 -24.14 10.98 20.62
CA ASN A 86 -24.25 10.06 21.73
C ASN A 86 -25.58 10.30 22.46
N ALA A 87 -26.42 9.27 22.48
CA ALA A 87 -27.75 9.36 23.08
C ALA A 87 -27.71 9.58 24.60
N SER A 88 -26.76 8.95 25.31
CA SER A 88 -26.64 9.14 26.76
C SER A 88 -26.12 10.54 27.13
N SER A 89 -25.24 11.12 26.30
CA SER A 89 -24.79 12.50 26.52
C SER A 89 -25.92 13.50 26.27
N LEU A 90 -26.75 13.30 25.24
CA LEU A 90 -27.93 14.11 24.98
C LEU A 90 -28.92 14.03 26.15
N GLN A 91 -29.23 12.81 26.61
CA GLN A 91 -30.11 12.58 27.76
C GLN A 91 -29.61 13.29 29.02
N ASN A 92 -28.31 13.24 29.31
CA ASN A 92 -27.75 13.95 30.47
C ASN A 92 -27.82 15.48 30.32
N ARG A 93 -27.55 16.03 29.13
CA ARG A 93 -27.58 17.49 28.92
C ARG A 93 -28.99 18.06 28.93
N MET A 94 -29.94 17.31 28.37
CA MET A 94 -31.34 17.74 28.27
C MET A 94 -32.15 17.40 29.52
N GLY A 95 -31.85 16.28 30.18
CA GLY A 95 -32.57 15.82 31.36
C GLY A 95 -34.10 15.79 31.12
N PRO A 96 -34.91 16.36 32.03
CA PRO A 96 -36.37 16.43 31.86
C PRO A 96 -36.83 17.24 30.65
N ASN A 97 -35.98 18.09 30.07
CA ASN A 97 -36.34 18.90 28.89
C ASN A 97 -36.26 18.11 27.58
N LEU A 98 -35.76 16.87 27.60
CA LEU A 98 -35.60 16.07 26.38
C LEU A 98 -36.97 15.80 25.74
N GLY A 99 -37.14 16.21 24.48
CA GLY A 99 -38.39 16.07 23.74
C GLY A 99 -39.45 17.14 24.04
N ILE A 100 -39.16 18.08 24.95
CA ILE A 100 -40.07 19.17 25.33
C ILE A 100 -39.51 20.54 24.93
N SER A 101 -38.19 20.73 25.04
CA SER A 101 -37.52 21.99 24.76
C SER A 101 -36.22 21.77 24.00
N VAL A 102 -35.75 22.81 23.32
CA VAL A 102 -34.41 22.86 22.70
C VAL A 102 -33.32 23.28 23.70
N GLN A 103 -33.72 23.78 24.87
CA GLN A 103 -32.78 24.30 25.87
C GLN A 103 -32.37 23.22 26.88
N PRO A 104 -31.07 23.05 27.16
CA PRO A 104 -30.57 22.13 28.18
C PRO A 104 -31.18 22.39 29.56
N TYR A 105 -31.29 21.33 30.37
CA TYR A 105 -31.78 21.47 31.74
C TYR A 105 -30.75 22.21 32.60
N ARG A 106 -31.21 23.26 33.29
CA ARG A 106 -30.42 24.07 34.22
C ARG A 106 -31.13 24.05 35.57
N PRO A 107 -30.75 23.14 36.49
CA PRO A 107 -31.30 23.14 37.83
C PRO A 107 -31.06 24.50 38.49
N LYS A 108 -32.10 25.08 39.09
CA LYS A 108 -31.94 26.25 39.95
C LYS A 108 -31.40 25.75 41.28
N LEU A 109 -30.20 26.20 41.64
CA LEU A 109 -29.64 25.92 42.95
C LEU A 109 -30.45 26.70 43.98
N VAL A 110 -31.12 25.99 44.88
CA VAL A 110 -31.75 26.58 46.05
C VAL A 110 -30.77 26.43 47.19
N TYR A 111 -30.23 27.56 47.66
CA TYR A 111 -29.39 27.58 48.84
C TYR A 111 -30.29 27.70 50.08
N PRO A 112 -30.13 26.84 51.09
CA PRO A 112 -30.82 27.05 52.35
C PRO A 112 -30.33 28.38 52.95
N ASN A 113 -31.27 29.20 53.45
CA ASN A 113 -30.91 30.42 54.16
C ASN A 113 -30.23 30.04 55.48
N PRO A 114 -28.95 30.36 55.71
CA PRO A 114 -28.24 29.97 56.92
C PRO A 114 -28.78 30.65 58.19
N LEU A 115 -29.61 31.69 58.05
CA LEU A 115 -30.20 32.44 59.16
C LEU A 115 -31.72 32.28 59.27
N GLY A 116 -32.33 31.44 58.43
CA GLY A 116 -33.77 31.21 58.45
C GLY A 116 -34.15 30.20 59.53
N ARG A 117 -34.88 30.66 60.56
CA ARG A 117 -35.62 29.82 61.51
C ARG A 117 -37.11 29.96 61.24
#